data_AF-A0AAU7P0R2-F1
#
_entry.id   AF-A0AAU7P0R2-F1
#
_cell.length_a   1.000
_cell.length_b   1.000
_cell.length_c   1.000
_cell.angle_alpha   90.00
_cell.angle_beta   90.00
_cell.angle_gamma   90.00
#
_symmetry.space_group_name_H-M   'P 1'
#
loop_
_entity.id
_entity.type
_entity.pdbx_description
1 polymer ?
#
loop_
_entity_poly.entity_id
_entity_poly.type
_entity_poly.pdbx_seq_one_letter_code
_entity_poly.pdbx_strand_id
1 'polypeptide(L)'
;MTDMIDSVFEEQPFGKIALQKLSEVPDNFRLYHAAWLGDDLRYSDTMRVTGAEFRMAKREPEKGLLSKMVPNTKRTVYVSAEEMRQIMEA
;
A
#
# COMPACT_ATOMS: atom_id res chain seq x y z
N MET A 1 13.75 11.12 3.55
CA MET A 1 12.58 10.26 3.84
C MET A 1 11.50 10.64 2.83
N THR A 2 10.84 9.67 2.19
CA THR A 2 9.79 9.94 1.19
C THR A 2 8.54 10.46 1.88
N ASP A 3 7.96 11.52 1.35
CA ASP A 3 6.67 12.02 1.82
C ASP A 3 5.55 11.10 1.32
N MET A 4 4.72 10.57 2.24
CA MET A 4 3.65 9.62 1.91
C MET A 4 2.36 10.31 1.48
N ILE A 5 2.39 11.61 1.15
CA ILE A 5 1.22 12.30 0.58
C ILE A 5 0.89 11.71 -0.79
N ASP A 6 1.93 11.29 -1.51
CA ASP A 6 1.79 10.72 -2.84
C ASP A 6 1.30 9.27 -2.76
N SER A 7 0.00 9.09 -3.07
CA SER A 7 -0.73 7.82 -3.09
C SER A 7 -0.38 6.96 -4.32
N VAL A 8 0.88 6.96 -4.75
CA VAL A 8 1.34 6.34 -6.01
C VAL A 8 0.96 4.86 -6.08
N PHE A 9 1.07 4.14 -4.96
CA PHE A 9 0.69 2.73 -4.90
C PHE A 9 -0.83 2.54 -5.06
N GLU A 10 -1.65 3.45 -4.55
CA GLU A 10 -3.12 3.38 -4.59
C GLU A 10 -3.66 3.64 -6.00
N GLU A 11 -2.93 4.37 -6.84
CA GLU A 11 -3.27 4.60 -8.25
C GLU A 11 -3.04 3.35 -9.11
N GLN A 12 -2.16 2.44 -8.68
CA GLN A 12 -1.87 1.20 -9.40
C GLN A 12 -3.00 0.17 -9.24
N PRO A 13 -3.20 -0.75 -10.21
CA PRO A 13 -4.23 -1.79 -10.13
C PRO A 13 -4.13 -2.63 -8.85
N PHE A 14 -2.92 -3.03 -8.45
CA PHE A 14 -2.72 -3.79 -7.21
C PHE A 14 -3.09 -2.97 -5.97
N GLY A 15 -2.92 -1.65 -5.99
CA GLY A 15 -3.26 -0.78 -4.87
C GLY A 15 -4.76 -0.61 -4.70
N LYS A 16 -5.49 -0.44 -5.81
CA LYS A 16 -6.95 -0.40 -5.81
C LYS A 16 -7.53 -1.69 -5.22
N ILE A 17 -7.02 -2.85 -5.64
CA ILE A 17 -7.45 -4.15 -5.10
C ILE A 17 -7.06 -4.28 -3.63
N ALA A 18 -5.83 -3.89 -3.28
CA ALA A 18 -5.38 -3.94 -1.90
C ALA A 18 -6.30 -3.10 -0.99
N LEU A 19 -6.69 -1.89 -1.41
CA LEU A 19 -7.63 -1.05 -0.68
C LEU A 19 -9.02 -1.68 -0.60
N GLN A 20 -9.55 -2.24 -1.70
CA GLN A 20 -10.83 -2.96 -1.69
C GLN A 20 -10.82 -4.11 -0.68
N LYS A 21 -9.74 -4.90 -0.63
CA LYS A 21 -9.58 -6.01 0.33
C LYS A 21 -9.40 -5.54 1.77
N LEU A 22 -8.73 -4.41 1.97
CA LEU A 22 -8.55 -3.79 3.28
C LEU A 22 -9.84 -3.16 3.81
N SER A 23 -10.83 -2.94 2.94
CA SER A 23 -12.14 -2.36 3.23
C SER A 23 -12.03 -0.96 3.84
N GLU A 24 -12.61 -0.74 5.02
CA GLU A 24 -12.52 0.53 5.73
C GLU A 24 -11.10 0.72 6.29
N VAL A 25 -10.40 1.70 5.71
CA VAL A 25 -9.08 2.16 6.14
C VAL A 25 -9.15 3.63 6.57
N PRO A 26 -8.35 4.05 7.57
CA PRO A 26 -8.27 5.46 7.96
C PRO A 26 -7.85 6.38 6.80
N ASP A 27 -8.23 7.66 6.82
CA ASP A 27 -7.89 8.63 5.77
C ASP A 27 -6.39 8.77 5.51
N ASN A 28 -5.56 8.60 6.56
CA ASN A 28 -4.11 8.67 6.46
C ASN A 28 -3.44 7.30 6.26
N PHE A 29 -4.22 6.28 5.91
CA PHE A 29 -3.70 4.98 5.58
C PHE A 29 -3.05 5.01 4.20
N ARG A 30 -1.77 4.63 4.13
CA ARG A 30 -1.00 4.61 2.89
C ARG A 30 -0.38 3.25 2.68
N LEU A 31 -0.48 2.76 1.45
CA LEU A 31 0.29 1.61 0.98
C LEU A 31 1.74 2.08 0.77
N TYR A 32 2.69 1.37 1.37
CA TYR A 32 4.10 1.78 1.33
C TYR A 32 5.05 0.68 0.83
N HIS A 33 4.55 -0.55 0.67
CA HIS A 33 5.37 -1.66 0.22
C HIS A 33 4.53 -2.65 -0.60
N ALA A 34 5.02 -2.98 -1.78
CA ALA A 34 4.47 -4.01 -2.65
C ALA A 34 5.61 -4.91 -3.13
N ALA A 35 5.42 -6.23 -3.03
CA ALA A 35 6.41 -7.22 -3.44
C ALA A 35 5.74 -8.47 -3.98
N TRP A 36 6.22 -8.98 -5.11
CA TRP A 36 5.82 -10.28 -5.64
C TRP A 36 6.28 -11.42 -4.72
N LEU A 37 5.44 -12.44 -4.55
CA LEU A 37 5.71 -13.62 -3.74
C LEU A 37 6.04 -14.82 -4.64
N GLY A 38 7.27 -15.31 -4.51
CA GLY A 38 7.76 -16.48 -5.21
C GLY A 38 9.24 -16.35 -5.51
N ASP A 39 9.93 -17.48 -5.66
CA ASP A 39 11.35 -17.51 -6.01
C ASP A 39 11.62 -17.10 -7.46
N ASP A 40 10.63 -17.26 -8.36
CA ASP A 40 10.71 -16.81 -9.75
C ASP A 40 9.59 -15.80 -10.04
N LEU A 41 10.00 -14.55 -10.32
CA LEU A 41 9.10 -13.45 -10.66
C LEU A 41 8.26 -13.72 -11.91
N ARG A 42 8.65 -14.64 -12.78
CA ARG A 42 7.90 -15.03 -13.99
C ARG A 42 6.72 -15.94 -13.70
N TYR A 43 6.70 -16.61 -12.55
CA TYR A 43 5.65 -17.54 -12.11
C TYR A 43 4.94 -17.06 -10.83
N SER A 44 5.34 -15.91 -10.29
CA SER A 44 4.70 -15.33 -9.11
C SER A 44 3.34 -14.74 -9.47
N ASP A 45 2.27 -15.46 -9.19
CA ASP A 45 0.90 -14.96 -9.39
C ASP A 45 0.38 -14.10 -8.22
N THR A 46 1.13 -13.95 -7.12
CA THR A 46 0.65 -13.24 -5.93
C THR A 46 1.58 -12.11 -5.54
N MET A 47 1.02 -10.92 -5.32
CA MET A 47 1.70 -9.74 -4.79
C MET A 47 1.28 -9.49 -3.34
N ARG A 48 2.26 -9.38 -2.46
CA ARG A 48 2.09 -8.90 -1.09
C ARG A 48 2.10 -7.38 -1.08
N VAL A 49 1.00 -6.78 -0.67
CA VAL A 49 0.85 -5.33 -0.53
C VAL A 49 0.67 -4.99 0.95
N THR A 50 1.44 -4.04 1.45
CA THR A 50 1.45 -3.61 2.85
C THR A 50 1.19 -2.12 2.94
N GLY A 51 0.27 -1.76 3.83
CA GLY A 51 0.02 -0.38 4.21
C GLY A 51 0.02 -0.20 5.72
N ALA A 52 0.01 1.06 6.13
CA ALA A 52 -0.14 1.46 7.51
C ALA A 52 -0.76 2.85 7.58
N GLU A 53 -1.29 3.21 8.73
CA GLU A 53 -1.66 4.60 9.00
C GLU A 53 -0.39 5.41 9.27
N PHE A 54 -0.29 6.57 8.62
CA PHE A 54 0.76 7.54 8.87
C PHE A 54 0.18 8.78 9.53
N ARG A 55 1.00 9.49 10.29
CA ARG A 55 0.63 10.78 10.89
C ARG A 55 1.68 11.82 10.55
N MET A 56 1.24 13.08 10.56
CA MET A 56 2.13 14.22 10.36
C MET A 56 3.21 14.26 11.45
N ALA A 57 4.45 14.41 11.03
CA ALA A 57 5.55 14.65 11.95
C ALA A 57 5.37 16.03 12.61
N LYS A 58 5.41 16.05 13.95
CA LYS A 58 5.29 17.28 14.76
C LYS A 58 6.66 17.90 15.10
N ARG A 59 7.76 17.27 14.70
CA ARG A 59 9.14 17.67 15.05
C ARG A 59 9.99 17.78 13.79
N GLU A 60 10.87 18.77 13.79
CA GLU A 60 11.88 18.99 12.74
C GLU A 60 12.89 17.82 12.72
N PRO A 61 13.55 17.55 11.58
CA PRO A 61 13.52 18.26 10.29
C PRO A 61 12.33 17.92 9.38
N GLU A 62 11.48 16.98 9.79
CA GLU A 62 10.42 16.41 8.94
C GLU A 62 9.04 17.01 9.21
N LYS A 63 8.98 18.12 9.96
CA LYS A 63 7.74 18.72 10.45
C LYS A 63 6.79 19.03 9.30
N GLY A 64 5.56 18.52 9.37
CA GLY A 64 4.54 18.68 8.32
C GLY A 64 4.47 17.55 7.29
N LEU A 65 5.48 16.68 7.21
CA LEU A 65 5.45 15.52 6.31
C LEU A 65 4.62 14.38 6.92
N LEU A 66 3.88 13.66 6.07
CA LEU A 66 3.14 12.46 6.46
C LEU A 66 4.12 11.27 6.51
N SER A 67 4.99 11.23 7.52
CA SER A 67 6.13 10.29 7.54
C SER A 67 6.19 9.37 8.77
N LYS A 68 5.36 9.61 9.80
CA LYS A 68 5.38 8.79 11.01
C LYS A 68 4.34 7.68 10.94
N MET A 69 4.79 6.45 10.70
CA MET A 69 3.95 5.26 10.82
C MET A 69 3.38 5.13 12.24
N VAL A 70 2.08 4.94 12.35
CA VAL A 70 1.41 4.67 13.62
C VAL A 70 1.66 3.20 13.98
N PRO A 71 2.12 2.89 15.20
CA PRO A 71 2.33 1.50 15.60
C PRO A 71 1.01 0.73 15.62
N ASN A 72 1.06 -0.57 15.30
CA ASN A 72 -0.09 -1.49 15.26
C ASN A 72 -1.16 -1.17 14.19
N THR A 73 -0.90 -0.28 13.24
CA THR A 73 -1.81 -0.02 12.10
C THR A 73 -1.37 -0.70 10.81
N LYS A 74 -0.25 -1.44 10.84
CA LYS A 74 0.25 -2.18 9.69
C LYS A 74 -0.75 -3.27 9.30
N ARG A 75 -1.24 -3.20 8.07
CA ARG A 75 -2.07 -4.24 7.46
C ARG A 75 -1.40 -4.74 6.17
N THR A 76 -1.51 -6.03 5.93
CA THR A 76 -0.95 -6.70 4.76
C THR A 76 -2.04 -7.49 4.07
N VAL A 77 -2.13 -7.35 2.76
CA VAL A 77 -3.04 -8.10 1.90
C VAL A 77 -2.27 -8.72 0.75
N TYR A 78 -2.87 -9.77 0.19
CA TYR A 78 -2.33 -10.48 -0.95
C TYR A 78 -3.25 -10.26 -2.12
N VAL A 79 -2.69 -9.81 -3.24
CA VAL A 79 -3.38 -9.49 -4.48
C VAL A 79 -2.87 -10.45 -5.54
N SER A 80 -3.77 -11.19 -6.18
CA SER A 80 -3.37 -12.10 -7.27
C SER A 80 -3.34 -11.40 -8.63
N ALA A 81 -2.60 -11.97 -9.58
CA ALA A 81 -2.58 -11.54 -10.97
C ALA A 81 -3.97 -11.64 -11.63
N GLU A 82 -4.78 -12.62 -11.23
CA GLU A 82 -6.16 -12.76 -11.70
C GLU A 82 -7.02 -11.57 -11.28
N GLU A 83 -6.95 -11.16 -10.01
CA GLU A 83 -7.68 -10.00 -9.51
C GLU A 83 -7.24 -8.70 -10.21
N MET A 84 -5.95 -8.58 -10.54
CA MET A 84 -5.43 -7.46 -11.33
C MET A 84 -6.02 -7.41 -12.74
N ARG A 85 -6.15 -8.56 -13.41
CA ARG A 85 -6.78 -8.63 -14.74
C ARG A 85 -8.24 -8.23 -14.69
N GLN A 86 -8.99 -8.69 -13.68
CA GLN A 86 -10.41 -8.35 -13.51
C GLN A 86 -10.66 -6.84 -13.42
N ILE A 87 -9.76 -6.06 -12.79
CA ILE A 87 -9.89 -4.59 -12.72
C ILE A 87 -9.41 -3.89 -13.99
N MET A 88 -8.44 -4.45 -14.72
CA MET A 88 -7.96 -3.87 -15.98
C MET A 88 -8.94 -4.05 -17.14
N GLU A 89 -9.79 -5.08 -17.07
CA GLU A 89 -10.80 -5.41 -18.09
C GLU A 89 -12.19 -4.80 -17.79
N ALA A 90 -12.37 -4.16 -16.63
CA ALA A 90 -13.62 -3.53 -16.18
C ALA A 90 -13.65 -2.02 -16.43
#